data_AF-A0A2I0NGN7-F1
#
_entry.id   AF-A0A2I0NGN7-F1
#
_cell.length_a   1.000
_cell.length_b   1.000
_cell.length_c   1.000
_cell.angle_alpha   90.00
_cell.angle_beta   90.00
_cell.angle_gamma   90.00
#
_symmetry.space_group_name_H-M   'P 1'
#
loop_
_entity.id
_entity.type
_entity.pdbx_description
1 polymer ?
#
loop_
_entity_poly.entity_id
_entity_poly.type
_entity_poly.pdbx_seq_one_letter_code
_entity_poly.pdbx_strand_id
1 'polypeptide(L)'
;MKITETLKNSSYAIIFGFFGLIIGIWTADVLYMIALENIDRVTTRYISLAIILIIITASALLGFTKGKSLLESDTANPEQS
;
A
#
# COMPACT_ATOMS: atom_id res chain seq x y z
N MET A 1 -9.92 -18.72 -11.09
CA MET A 1 -8.46 -18.65 -10.87
C MET A 1 -8.01 -19.96 -10.24
N LYS A 2 -6.83 -20.48 -10.61
CA LYS A 2 -6.26 -21.64 -9.91
C LYS A 2 -5.93 -21.22 -8.48
N ILE A 3 -6.24 -22.05 -7.49
CA ILE A 3 -6.03 -21.76 -6.05
C ILE A 3 -4.60 -21.26 -5.79
N THR A 4 -3.62 -21.82 -6.50
CA THR A 4 -2.20 -21.43 -6.43
C THR A 4 -1.93 -19.98 -6.86
N GLU A 5 -2.62 -19.47 -7.89
CA GLU A 5 -2.49 -18.08 -8.33
C GLU A 5 -3.15 -17.11 -7.34
N THR A 6 -4.32 -17.48 -6.80
CA THR A 6 -4.98 -16.69 -5.76
C THR A 6 -4.11 -16.59 -4.50
N LEU A 7 -3.41 -17.67 -4.14
CA LEU A 7 -2.46 -17.67 -3.02
C LEU A 7 -1.26 -16.75 -3.28
N LYS A 8 -0.65 -16.80 -4.48
CA LYS A 8 0.42 -15.87 -4.88
C LYS A 8 -0.05 -14.40 -4.89
N ASN A 9 -1.21 -14.12 -5.46
CA ASN A 9 -1.77 -12.77 -5.47
C ASN A 9 -2.06 -12.27 -4.05
N SER A 10 -2.45 -13.16 -3.14
CA SER A 10 -2.64 -12.82 -1.73
C SER A 10 -1.31 -12.47 -1.05
N SER A 11 -0.21 -13.18 -1.33
CA SER A 11 1.10 -12.80 -0.78
C SER A 11 1.57 -11.43 -1.29
N TYR A 12 1.32 -11.10 -2.56
CA TYR A 12 1.62 -9.77 -3.09
C TYR A 12 0.75 -8.69 -2.45
N ALA A 13 -0.54 -8.96 -2.23
CA ALA A 13 -1.45 -8.05 -1.54
C ALA A 13 -0.96 -7.72 -0.12
N ILE A 14 -0.44 -8.73 0.61
CA ILE A 14 0.11 -8.53 1.96
C ILE A 14 1.35 -7.64 1.90
N ILE A 15 2.32 -7.95 1.02
CA ILE A 15 3.57 -7.18 0.89
C ILE A 15 3.26 -5.72 0.54
N PHE A 16 2.45 -5.48 -0.49
CA PHE A 16 2.06 -4.13 -0.88
C PHE A 16 1.20 -3.44 0.18
N GLY A 17 0.37 -4.18 0.92
CA GLY A 17 -0.39 -3.65 2.06
C GLY A 17 0.52 -3.13 3.17
N PHE A 18 1.60 -3.84 3.49
CA PHE A 18 2.62 -3.39 4.45
C PHE A 18 3.34 -2.13 3.97
N PHE A 19 3.73 -2.07 2.69
CA PHE A 19 4.30 -0.85 2.11
C PHE A 19 3.31 0.32 2.14
N GLY A 20 2.04 0.05 1.81
CA GLY A 20 0.96 1.02 1.91
C GLY A 20 0.75 1.54 3.33
N LEU A 21 0.90 0.70 4.35
CA LEU A 21 0.81 1.11 5.76
C LEU A 21 1.95 2.08 6.13
N ILE A 22 3.19 1.77 5.75
CA ILE A 22 4.35 2.65 6.02
C ILE A 22 4.16 4.01 5.33
N ILE A 23 3.81 3.99 4.03
CA ILE A 23 3.56 5.20 3.24
C ILE A 23 2.37 5.97 3.81
N GLY A 24 1.31 5.28 4.22
CA GLY A 24 0.11 5.89 4.77
C GLY A 24 0.38 6.62 6.09
N ILE A 25 1.15 6.01 6.99
CA ILE A 25 1.58 6.64 8.25
C ILE A 25 2.42 7.87 7.96
N TRP A 26 3.42 7.75 7.07
CA TRP A 26 4.28 8.88 6.71
C TRP A 26 3.48 10.02 6.05
N THR A 27 2.55 9.68 5.16
CA THR A 27 1.67 10.65 4.49
C THR A 27 0.76 11.35 5.50
N ALA A 28 0.20 10.62 6.46
CA ALA A 28 -0.63 11.20 7.51
C ALA A 28 0.15 12.17 8.41
N ASP A 29 1.41 11.86 8.69
CA ASP A 29 2.31 12.72 9.46
C ASP A 29 2.67 14.01 8.72
N VAL A 30 3.04 13.90 7.43
CA VAL A 30 3.29 15.06 6.56
C VAL A 30 2.03 15.92 6.40
N LEU A 31 0.87 15.30 6.21
CA LEU A 31 -0.39 16.02 6.07
C LEU A 31 -0.78 16.73 7.36
N TYR A 32 -0.51 16.12 8.52
CA TYR A 32 -0.70 16.76 9.81
C TYR A 32 0.12 18.05 9.91
N MET A 33 1.41 17.97 9.59
CA MET A 33 2.32 19.11 9.64
C MET A 33 1.95 20.24 8.68
N ILE A 34 1.39 19.92 7.50
CA ILE A 34 1.13 20.92 6.45
C ILE A 34 -0.28 21.52 6.57
N ALA A 35 -1.29 20.72 6.92
CA ALA A 35 -2.68 21.10 6.70
C ALA A 35 -3.61 20.90 7.91
N LEU A 36 -3.21 20.14 8.93
CA LEU A 36 -4.07 19.85 10.09
C LEU A 36 -3.51 20.35 11.43
N GLU A 37 -2.41 21.10 11.44
CA GLU A 37 -1.80 21.62 12.67
C GLU A 37 -2.77 22.49 13.50
N ASN A 38 -3.64 23.25 12.82
CA ASN A 38 -4.63 24.13 13.46
C ASN A 38 -6.03 23.50 13.65
N ILE A 39 -6.18 22.20 13.37
CA ILE A 39 -7.46 21.50 13.52
C ILE A 39 -7.49 20.77 14.87
N ASP A 40 -8.69 20.63 15.44
CA ASP A 40 -8.91 19.82 16.64
C ASP A 40 -8.27 18.43 16.55
N ARG A 41 -7.53 18.05 17.60
CA ARG A 41 -6.81 16.77 17.69
C ARG A 41 -7.67 15.54 17.35
N VAL A 42 -8.96 15.59 17.72
CA VAL A 42 -9.91 14.50 17.48
C VAL A 42 -10.18 14.35 15.98
N THR A 43 -10.51 15.45 15.30
CA THR A 43 -10.78 15.50 13.87
C THR A 43 -9.56 15.09 13.07
N THR A 44 -8.38 15.60 13.44
CA THR A 44 -7.11 15.21 12.84
C THR A 44 -6.88 13.71 12.93
N ARG A 45 -7.09 13.10 14.11
CA ARG A 45 -6.93 11.65 14.30
C ARG A 45 -7.86 10.85 13.39
N TYR A 46 -9.12 11.27 13.25
CA TYR A 46 -10.06 10.59 12.34
C TYR A 46 -9.66 10.71 10.88
N ILE A 47 -9.22 11.90 10.43
CA ILE A 47 -8.77 12.13 9.05
C ILE A 47 -7.50 11.31 8.75
N SER A 48 -6.50 11.33 9.63
CA SER A 48 -5.28 10.54 9.49
C SER A 48 -5.59 9.04 9.39
N LEU A 49 -6.46 8.52 10.26
CA LEU A 49 -6.87 7.11 10.20
C LEU A 49 -7.61 6.76 8.91
N ALA A 50 -8.51 7.63 8.44
CA ALA A 50 -9.22 7.43 7.19
C ALA A 50 -8.25 7.35 6.00
N ILE A 51 -7.27 8.26 5.95
CA ILE A 51 -6.26 8.30 4.88
C ILE A 51 -5.38 7.04 4.91
N ILE A 52 -4.90 6.64 6.09
CA ILE A 52 -4.11 5.42 6.26
C ILE A 52 -4.89 4.21 5.75
N LEU A 53 -6.17 4.07 6.14
CA LEU A 53 -7.02 2.97 5.69
C LEU A 53 -7.23 2.97 4.16
N ILE A 54 -7.43 4.14 3.56
CA ILE A 54 -7.58 4.28 2.11
C ILE A 54 -6.29 3.82 1.40
N ILE A 55 -5.14 4.29 1.86
CA ILE A 55 -3.83 3.96 1.25
C ILE A 55 -3.55 2.46 1.38
N ILE A 56 -3.73 1.87 2.57
CA ILE A 56 -3.51 0.43 2.78
C ILE A 56 -4.41 -0.39 1.86
N THR A 57 -5.70 -0.03 1.77
CA THR A 57 -6.66 -0.76 0.94
C THR A 57 -6.30 -0.65 -0.54
N ALA A 58 -5.94 0.55 -1.00
CA ALA A 58 -5.53 0.79 -2.38
C ALA A 58 -4.23 0.02 -2.73
N SER A 59 -3.22 0.08 -1.86
CA SER A 59 -1.97 -0.64 -2.04
C SER A 59 -2.17 -2.15 -2.03
N ALA A 60 -2.98 -2.68 -1.12
CA ALA A 60 -3.31 -4.11 -1.09
C ALA A 60 -4.03 -4.56 -2.38
N LEU A 61 -4.97 -3.76 -2.90
CA LEU A 61 -5.64 -4.02 -4.18
C LEU A 61 -4.66 -4.01 -5.35
N LEU A 62 -3.73 -3.05 -5.37
CA LEU A 62 -2.68 -2.98 -6.38
C LEU A 62 -1.74 -4.19 -6.29
N GLY A 63 -1.35 -4.62 -5.09
CA GLY A 63 -0.57 -5.85 -4.89
C GLY A 63 -1.31 -7.09 -5.35
N PHE A 64 -2.62 -7.18 -5.09
CA PHE A 64 -3.44 -8.32 -5.52
C PHE A 64 -3.62 -8.39 -7.04
N THR A 65 -3.83 -7.24 -7.68
CA THR A 65 -4.15 -7.18 -9.12
C THR A 65 -2.92 -7.09 -10.01
N LYS A 66 -1.88 -6.38 -9.56
CA LYS A 66 -0.67 -6.08 -10.34
C LYS A 66 0.63 -6.58 -9.73
N GLY A 67 0.62 -7.12 -8.50
CA GLY A 67 1.83 -7.54 -7.81
C GLY A 67 2.65 -8.56 -8.57
N LYS A 68 2.00 -9.51 -9.24
CA LYS A 68 2.67 -10.48 -10.12
C LYS A 68 3.49 -9.79 -11.23
N SER A 69 2.89 -8.81 -11.91
CA SER A 69 3.54 -8.09 -13.01
C SER A 69 4.60 -7.09 -12.57
N LEU A 70 4.64 -6.71 -11.30
CA LEU A 70 5.62 -5.77 -10.74
C LEU A 70 6.81 -6.49 -10.08
N LEU A 71 6.62 -7.72 -9.61
CA LEU A 71 7.64 -8.48 -8.88
C LEU A 71 8.22 -9.65 -9.70
N GLU A 72 7.44 -10.28 -10.58
CA GLU A 72 7.97 -11.34 -11.46
C GLU A 72 8.55 -10.81 -12.77
N SER A 73 8.22 -9.57 -13.20
CA SER A 73 8.77 -8.99 -14.43
C SER A 73 10.28 -8.76 -14.39
N ASP A 74 10.87 -8.63 -13.19
CA ASP A 74 12.32 -8.46 -13.00
C ASP A 74 13.09 -9.78 -12.97
N THR A 75 12.42 -10.90 -12.68
CA THR A 75 13.07 -12.22 -12.60
C THR A 75 13.03 -13.01 -13.91
N ALA A 76 12.37 -12.48 -14.96
CA ALA A 76 12.23 -13.13 -16.26
C ALA A 76 13.29 -12.69 -17.30
N ASN A 77 14.31 -11.90 -16.92
CA ASN A 77 15.45 -11.61 -17.80
C ASN A 77 16.79 -12.02 -17.18
N PRO A 78 17.16 -13.32 -17.22
CA PRO A 78 18.52 -13.76 -16.98
C PRO A 78 19.44 -13.64 -18.21
N GLU A 79 19.04 -12.98 -19.31
CA GLU A 79 19.84 -12.88 -20.54
C GLU A 79 20.18 -11.44 -20.95
N GLN A 80 21.04 -10.79 -20.18
CA GLN A 80 22.10 -9.88 -20.67
C GLN A 80 23.24 -9.99 -19.65
N SER A 81 24.08 -11.04 -19.71
CA SER A 81 25.32 -11.10 -20.54
C SER A 81 26.08 -9.79 -20.63
#